data_AF-A0A257NHZ0-F1
#
_entry.id   AF-A0A257NHZ0-F1
#
_cell.length_a   1.000
_cell.length_b   1.000
_cell.length_c   1.000
_cell.angle_alpha   90.00
_cell.angle_beta   90.00
_cell.angle_gamma   90.00
#
_symmetry.space_group_name_H-M   'P 1'
#
loop_
_entity.id
_entity.type
_entity.pdbx_description
1 polymer ?
#
loop_
_entity_poly.entity_id
_entity_poly.type
_entity_poly.pdbx_seq_one_letter_code
_entity_poly.pdbx_strand_id
1 'polypeptide(L)'
;MASCTIVCTDDMVVRTQLTSESADKAQHGVMELLLINHPLDCPMCDKGGECPLQNQAMSNGRADSRFEDVKRTFAKPINISSQVLLDRERCILCARCTRFSEQIAGDPFIDMQERGALQQVGIYANEPFESYFSGNTVQICPVGALTGSAYRFRARPFDLVSSPSVCEHCAGGCAERTDHRRGKVLRRLAGDDPEVNEEWNCDKGRWAFRYTTQPDVITTPLIRDADGELAPASWSHAIAIAIAGLEKARGRTGVLVGGRVTWEDAYAYSKFTRIVLDTNDIDFRARPHSVEEADFLAARVAGRPLTVSYSDLESAPVVLLVGFEPEEEAPIVFLRLRKAARKKNAPVYSIAP
;
A
#
# COMPACT_ATOMS: atom_id res chain seq x y z
N MET A 1 15.65 24.33 -20.34
CA MET A 1 14.77 23.21 -20.77
C MET A 1 14.42 22.36 -19.56
N ALA A 2 13.32 21.61 -19.60
CA ALA A 2 12.97 20.68 -18.52
C ALA A 2 13.72 19.36 -18.69
N SER A 3 14.49 18.93 -17.69
CA SER A 3 15.30 17.71 -17.76
C SER A 3 14.47 16.43 -17.83
N CYS A 4 13.25 16.45 -17.29
CA CYS A 4 12.37 15.28 -17.25
C CYS A 4 11.72 14.91 -18.59
N THR A 5 11.87 15.73 -19.63
CA THR A 5 11.28 15.49 -20.96
C THR A 5 12.28 15.50 -22.10
N ILE A 6 13.51 15.98 -21.87
CA ILE A 6 14.54 16.03 -22.91
C ILE A 6 15.20 14.66 -23.07
N VAL A 7 15.28 14.18 -24.31
CA VAL A 7 16.00 12.93 -24.63
C VAL A 7 17.50 13.24 -24.62
N CYS A 8 18.28 12.43 -23.91
CA CYS A 8 19.75 12.55 -23.94
C CYS A 8 20.26 12.22 -25.35
N THR A 9 21.18 13.03 -25.86
CA THR A 9 21.79 12.84 -27.18
C THR A 9 23.30 12.72 -27.05
N ASP A 10 23.94 12.14 -28.06
CA ASP A 10 25.39 12.04 -28.12
C ASP A 10 26.04 13.43 -27.95
N ASP A 11 27.13 13.46 -27.19
CA ASP A 11 27.91 14.66 -26.86
C ASP A 11 27.12 15.81 -26.18
N MET A 12 25.92 15.54 -25.64
CA MET A 12 25.14 16.53 -24.91
C MET A 12 25.88 17.03 -23.65
N VAL A 13 26.20 18.33 -23.61
CA VAL A 13 26.78 18.97 -22.42
C VAL A 13 25.67 19.53 -21.54
N VAL A 14 25.45 18.91 -20.38
CA VAL A 14 24.46 19.35 -19.39
C VAL A 14 25.13 20.15 -18.28
N ARG A 15 24.66 21.38 -18.05
CA ARG A 15 25.05 22.22 -16.90
C ARG A 15 23.85 22.41 -15.98
N THR A 16 24.02 22.01 -14.73
CA THR A 16 22.97 22.10 -13.68
C THR A 16 23.08 23.43 -12.92
N GLN A 17 22.23 23.64 -11.93
CA GLN A 17 22.25 24.85 -11.08
C GLN A 17 23.62 25.10 -10.44
N LEU A 18 24.42 24.05 -10.20
CA LEU A 18 25.76 24.19 -9.62
C LEU A 18 26.79 24.79 -10.59
N THR A 19 26.52 24.77 -11.89
CA THR A 19 27.48 25.15 -12.96
C THR A 19 26.89 26.11 -14.00
N SER A 20 25.66 26.57 -13.79
CA SER A 20 24.94 27.48 -14.69
C SER A 20 24.01 28.41 -13.92
N GLU A 21 24.33 29.71 -13.96
CA GLU A 21 23.51 30.77 -13.35
C GLU A 21 22.07 30.81 -13.89
N SER A 22 21.88 30.46 -15.17
CA SER A 22 20.53 30.45 -15.76
C SER A 22 19.69 29.29 -15.23
N ALA A 23 20.29 28.11 -15.00
CA ALA A 23 19.61 26.98 -14.38
C ALA A 23 19.27 27.26 -12.90
N ASP A 24 20.21 27.87 -12.17
CA ASP A 24 20.01 28.27 -10.78
C ASP A 24 18.88 29.31 -10.64
N LYS A 25 18.92 30.37 -11.45
CA LYS A 25 17.85 31.39 -11.49
C LYS A 25 16.49 30.79 -11.84
N ALA A 26 16.45 29.81 -12.75
CA ALA A 26 15.22 29.14 -13.13
C ALA A 26 14.62 28.33 -11.98
N GLN A 27 15.44 27.58 -11.22
CA GLN A 27 14.97 26.82 -10.06
C GLN A 27 14.41 27.73 -8.96
N HIS A 28 15.10 28.82 -8.63
CA HIS A 28 14.60 29.83 -7.68
C HIS A 28 13.29 30.46 -8.15
N GLY A 29 13.17 30.79 -9.45
CA GLY A 29 11.96 31.36 -10.03
C GLY A 29 10.76 30.41 -9.98
N VAL A 30 10.97 29.12 -10.31
CA VAL A 30 9.93 28.10 -10.20
C VAL A 30 9.50 27.91 -8.75
N MET A 31 10.45 27.83 -7.81
CA MET A 31 10.13 27.68 -6.39
C MET A 31 9.27 28.83 -5.87
N GLU A 32 9.60 30.07 -6.26
CA GLU A 32 8.80 31.24 -5.90
C GLU A 32 7.37 31.15 -6.46
N LEU A 33 7.19 30.74 -7.72
CA LEU A 33 5.88 30.53 -8.32
C LEU A 33 5.09 29.39 -7.68
N LEU A 34 5.75 28.33 -7.20
CA LEU A 34 5.08 27.26 -6.46
C LEU A 34 4.57 27.75 -5.10
N LEU A 35 5.33 28.62 -4.43
CA LEU A 35 5.01 29.14 -3.10
C LEU A 35 4.05 30.35 -3.12
N ILE A 36 3.89 31.01 -4.26
CA ILE A 36 3.09 32.25 -4.40
C ILE A 36 1.67 32.07 -3.85
N ASN A 37 1.01 30.97 -4.21
CA ASN A 37 -0.35 30.63 -3.80
C ASN A 37 -0.40 29.43 -2.83
N HIS A 38 0.76 28.89 -2.41
CA HIS A 38 0.81 27.84 -1.40
C HIS A 38 0.57 28.46 -0.01
N PRO A 39 -0.28 27.84 0.84
CA PRO A 39 -0.62 28.37 2.15
C PRO A 39 0.52 28.17 3.15
N LEU A 40 0.57 29.01 4.18
CA LEU A 40 1.51 28.89 5.31
C LEU A 40 1.06 27.83 6.32
N ASP A 41 0.67 26.66 5.82
CA ASP A 41 0.09 25.58 6.60
C ASP A 41 1.14 24.62 7.20
N CYS A 42 2.44 24.84 6.95
CA CYS A 42 3.51 23.92 7.36
C CYS A 42 3.43 23.42 8.82
N PRO A 43 3.11 24.27 9.83
CA PRO A 43 2.99 23.81 11.22
C PRO A 43 1.84 22.81 11.44
N MET A 44 0.78 22.87 10.62
CA MET A 44 -0.41 22.03 10.73
C MET A 44 -0.39 20.87 9.74
N CYS A 45 0.26 21.01 8.59
CA CYS A 45 0.37 20.04 7.50
C CYS A 45 1.01 18.71 7.94
N ASP A 46 0.35 17.58 7.68
CA ASP A 46 0.86 16.23 8.03
C ASP A 46 2.15 15.84 7.33
N LYS A 47 2.40 16.42 6.15
CA LYS A 47 3.62 16.18 5.37
C LYS A 47 4.80 17.03 5.84
N GLY A 48 4.59 17.96 6.79
CA GLY A 48 5.67 18.78 7.36
C GLY A 48 6.76 17.89 7.97
N GLY A 49 8.00 18.06 7.53
CA GLY A 49 9.14 17.20 7.87
C GLY A 49 9.45 16.09 6.87
N GLU A 50 8.53 15.75 5.95
CA GLU A 50 8.75 14.80 4.85
C GLU A 50 8.27 15.35 3.49
N CYS A 51 8.11 16.68 3.38
CA CYS A 51 7.54 17.34 2.22
C CYS A 51 8.64 17.69 1.20
N PRO A 52 8.66 17.09 -0.01
CA PRO A 52 9.60 17.47 -1.05
C PRO A 52 9.59 18.97 -1.38
N LEU A 53 8.42 19.63 -1.40
CA LEU A 53 8.33 21.08 -1.62
C LEU A 53 9.06 21.86 -0.52
N GLN A 54 8.88 21.47 0.74
CA GLN A 54 9.57 22.11 1.86
C GLN A 54 11.08 21.94 1.73
N ASN A 55 11.55 20.71 1.47
CA ASN A 55 12.98 20.42 1.35
C ASN A 55 13.61 21.21 0.19
N GLN A 56 12.94 21.27 -0.96
CA GLN A 56 13.41 22.03 -2.12
C GLN A 56 13.34 23.54 -1.90
N ALA A 57 12.36 24.04 -1.15
CA ALA A 57 12.29 25.46 -0.78
C ALA A 57 13.45 25.84 0.15
N MET A 58 13.86 24.95 1.05
CA MET A 58 15.01 25.20 1.93
C MET A 58 16.34 25.18 1.18
N SER A 59 16.46 24.37 0.13
CA SER A 59 17.72 24.25 -0.64
C SER A 59 17.84 25.21 -1.81
N ASN A 60 16.73 25.54 -2.48
CA ASN A 60 16.70 26.30 -3.75
C ASN A 60 15.66 27.43 -3.74
N GLY A 61 15.00 27.68 -2.61
CA GLY A 61 14.06 28.78 -2.45
C GLY A 61 14.74 30.04 -1.92
N ARG A 62 14.01 31.15 -1.96
CA ARG A 62 14.42 32.42 -1.34
C ARG A 62 14.03 32.43 0.13
N ALA A 63 14.80 33.14 0.96
CA ALA A 63 14.46 33.35 2.37
C ALA A 63 13.17 34.17 2.54
N ASP A 64 12.99 35.19 1.69
CA ASP A 64 11.86 36.12 1.75
C ASP A 64 10.95 36.01 0.53
N SER A 65 9.64 36.16 0.77
CA SER A 65 8.63 36.28 -0.29
C SER A 65 8.61 37.69 -0.85
N ARG A 66 8.50 37.83 -2.17
CA ARG A 66 8.17 39.11 -2.84
C ARG A 66 6.67 39.27 -3.10
N PHE A 67 5.89 38.22 -2.85
CA PHE A 67 4.45 38.23 -3.03
C PHE A 67 3.78 38.75 -1.75
N GLU A 68 3.12 39.91 -1.89
CA GLU A 68 2.43 40.63 -0.81
C GLU A 68 0.90 40.66 -0.99
N ASP A 69 0.39 40.05 -2.06
CA ASP A 69 -1.04 40.03 -2.38
C ASP A 69 -1.77 38.85 -1.69
N VAL A 70 -3.07 38.77 -1.89
CA VAL A 70 -3.94 37.75 -1.32
C VAL A 70 -3.74 36.42 -2.04
N LYS A 71 -3.36 35.38 -1.27
CA LYS A 71 -3.28 34.00 -1.75
C LYS A 71 -4.69 33.47 -2.04
N ARG A 72 -4.82 32.62 -3.06
CA ARG A 72 -6.08 31.91 -3.33
C ARG A 72 -6.48 31.01 -2.17
N THR A 73 -7.79 30.86 -1.97
CA THR A 73 -8.35 30.00 -0.93
C THR A 73 -9.38 29.02 -1.48
N PHE A 74 -9.52 27.87 -0.81
CA PHE A 74 -10.48 26.81 -1.14
C PHE A 74 -11.04 26.17 0.14
N ALA A 75 -12.20 25.53 0.02
CA ALA A 75 -12.72 24.68 1.09
C ALA A 75 -11.73 23.54 1.41
N LYS A 76 -11.42 23.35 2.70
CA LYS A 76 -10.51 22.30 3.18
C LYS A 76 -10.94 21.78 4.57
N PRO A 77 -10.85 20.47 4.85
CA PRO A 77 -10.59 19.38 3.91
C PRO A 77 -11.84 18.99 3.10
N ILE A 78 -11.65 18.47 1.88
CA ILE A 78 -12.71 17.82 1.11
C ILE A 78 -12.51 16.31 1.21
N ASN A 79 -13.56 15.57 1.59
CA ASN A 79 -13.55 14.12 1.53
C ASN A 79 -13.76 13.69 0.08
N ILE A 80 -12.74 13.14 -0.56
CA ILE A 80 -12.86 12.59 -1.92
C ILE A 80 -13.10 11.09 -1.91
N SER A 81 -12.77 10.40 -0.83
CA SER A 81 -13.20 9.03 -0.53
C SER A 81 -13.26 8.83 0.99
N SER A 82 -13.61 7.62 1.44
CA SER A 82 -13.57 7.26 2.88
C SER A 82 -12.15 7.29 3.46
N GLN A 83 -11.12 7.10 2.63
CA GLN A 83 -9.72 7.01 3.05
C GLN A 83 -8.89 8.23 2.69
N VAL A 84 -9.26 9.01 1.67
CA VAL A 84 -8.44 10.11 1.14
C VAL A 84 -9.12 11.47 1.30
N LEU A 85 -8.38 12.41 1.86
CA LEU A 85 -8.77 13.81 2.08
C LEU A 85 -7.95 14.74 1.17
N LEU A 86 -8.61 15.77 0.64
CA LEU A 86 -8.02 16.76 -0.26
C LEU A 86 -8.04 18.17 0.33
N ASP A 87 -6.84 18.75 0.51
CA ASP A 87 -6.62 20.16 0.83
C ASP A 87 -6.12 20.89 -0.44
N ARG A 88 -7.04 21.42 -1.25
CA ARG A 88 -6.72 21.99 -2.58
C ARG A 88 -5.71 23.14 -2.54
N GLU A 89 -5.76 23.98 -1.52
CA GLU A 89 -4.81 25.11 -1.37
C GLU A 89 -3.35 24.66 -1.32
N ARG A 90 -3.08 23.46 -0.77
CA ARG A 90 -1.72 22.92 -0.69
C ARG A 90 -1.27 22.30 -2.01
N CYS A 91 -2.16 22.05 -2.97
CA CYS A 91 -1.82 21.42 -4.23
C CYS A 91 -1.04 22.36 -5.14
N ILE A 92 0.09 21.86 -5.67
CA ILE A 92 0.94 22.55 -6.64
C ILE A 92 0.66 22.16 -8.10
N LEU A 93 -0.45 21.46 -8.35
CA LEU A 93 -0.90 21.08 -9.70
C LEU A 93 0.13 20.26 -10.51
N CYS A 94 0.94 19.44 -9.84
CA CYS A 94 1.99 18.63 -10.50
C CYS A 94 1.46 17.45 -11.34
N ALA A 95 0.14 17.21 -11.35
CA ALA A 95 -0.54 16.12 -12.05
C ALA A 95 -0.10 14.69 -11.71
N ARG A 96 0.68 14.47 -10.64
CA ARG A 96 1.10 13.11 -10.25
C ARG A 96 -0.08 12.21 -9.88
N CYS A 97 -1.06 12.73 -9.12
CA CYS A 97 -2.23 11.95 -8.72
C CYS A 97 -3.14 11.59 -9.89
N THR A 98 -3.44 12.54 -10.78
CA THR A 98 -4.31 12.33 -11.95
C THR A 98 -3.64 11.37 -12.94
N ARG A 99 -2.33 11.55 -13.20
CA ARG A 99 -1.56 10.61 -14.02
C ARG A 99 -1.48 9.22 -13.40
N PHE A 100 -1.29 9.09 -12.09
CA PHE A 100 -1.29 7.77 -11.45
C PHE A 100 -2.64 7.06 -11.61
N SER A 101 -3.72 7.78 -11.32
CA SER A 101 -5.11 7.31 -11.42
C SER A 101 -5.43 6.82 -12.84
N GLU A 102 -5.06 7.57 -13.88
CA GLU A 102 -5.27 7.19 -15.28
C GLU A 102 -4.27 6.11 -15.77
N GLN A 103 -2.98 6.32 -15.51
CA GLN A 103 -1.87 5.59 -16.17
C GLN A 103 -1.55 4.27 -15.49
N ILE A 104 -1.62 4.23 -14.16
CA ILE A 104 -1.23 3.07 -13.34
C ILE A 104 -2.47 2.34 -12.84
N ALA A 105 -3.32 2.98 -12.03
CA ALA A 105 -4.51 2.34 -11.47
C ALA A 105 -5.52 1.97 -12.56
N GLY A 106 -5.76 2.90 -13.49
CA GLY A 106 -6.79 2.74 -14.53
C GLY A 106 -8.18 3.19 -14.13
N ASP A 107 -8.28 3.90 -13.01
CA ASP A 107 -9.48 4.38 -12.39
C ASP A 107 -9.44 5.91 -12.39
N PRO A 108 -9.80 6.60 -13.50
CA PRO A 108 -9.61 8.05 -13.68
C PRO A 108 -10.62 8.90 -12.89
N PHE A 109 -10.82 8.60 -11.60
CA PHE A 109 -11.80 9.27 -10.73
C PHE A 109 -11.31 10.63 -10.18
N ILE A 110 -10.04 10.99 -10.40
CA ILE A 110 -9.47 12.28 -9.98
C ILE A 110 -8.81 12.99 -11.17
N ASP A 111 -9.18 14.24 -11.40
CA ASP A 111 -8.80 15.01 -12.59
C ASP A 111 -8.48 16.49 -12.28
N MET A 112 -7.90 17.19 -13.27
CA MET A 112 -7.66 18.62 -13.27
C MET A 112 -8.87 19.37 -13.81
N GLN A 113 -9.65 19.95 -12.91
CA GLN A 113 -10.81 20.78 -13.22
C GLN A 113 -10.42 22.25 -13.40
N GLU A 114 -11.29 23.01 -14.05
CA GLU A 114 -11.10 24.44 -14.35
C GLU A 114 -9.85 24.73 -15.19
N ARG A 115 -9.46 26.01 -15.30
CA ARG A 115 -8.31 26.44 -16.12
C ARG A 115 -7.55 27.61 -15.51
N GLY A 116 -6.26 27.73 -15.87
CA GLY A 116 -5.40 28.83 -15.43
C GLY A 116 -5.23 28.87 -13.91
N ALA A 117 -5.33 30.05 -13.31
CA ALA A 117 -5.16 30.21 -11.86
C ALA A 117 -6.25 29.50 -11.02
N LEU A 118 -7.41 29.23 -11.62
CA LEU A 118 -8.52 28.51 -10.99
C LEU A 118 -8.39 26.98 -11.10
N GLN A 119 -7.41 26.48 -11.87
CA GLN A 119 -7.21 25.06 -12.05
C GLN A 119 -7.00 24.36 -10.70
N GLN A 120 -7.71 23.25 -10.51
CA GLN A 120 -7.75 22.53 -9.25
C GLN A 120 -7.93 21.03 -9.46
N VAL A 121 -7.37 20.25 -8.54
CA VAL A 121 -7.63 18.81 -8.49
C VAL A 121 -9.01 18.57 -7.88
N GLY A 122 -9.80 17.69 -8.48
CA GLY A 122 -11.14 17.32 -8.00
C GLY A 122 -11.58 15.96 -8.51
N ILE A 123 -12.71 15.50 -7.99
CA ILE A 123 -13.44 14.31 -8.46
C ILE A 123 -14.63 14.74 -9.32
N TYR A 124 -15.12 13.87 -10.19
CA TYR A 124 -16.37 14.13 -10.91
C TYR A 124 -17.56 14.19 -9.94
N ALA A 125 -18.54 15.05 -10.23
CA ALA A 125 -19.67 15.25 -9.33
C ALA A 125 -20.46 13.94 -9.15
N ASN A 126 -20.65 13.51 -7.90
CA ASN A 126 -21.29 12.24 -7.49
C ASN A 126 -20.49 10.95 -7.74
N GLU A 127 -19.21 11.04 -8.12
CA GLU A 127 -18.32 9.88 -8.24
C GLU A 127 -17.20 9.97 -7.20
N PRO A 128 -17.32 9.26 -6.06
CA PRO A 128 -16.24 9.19 -5.09
C PRO A 128 -14.97 8.59 -5.70
N PHE A 129 -13.82 8.93 -5.14
CA PHE A 129 -12.53 8.35 -5.53
C PHE A 129 -12.39 6.91 -4.99
N GLU A 130 -13.19 6.00 -5.53
CA GLU A 130 -13.24 4.58 -5.19
C GLU A 130 -12.36 3.78 -6.14
N SER A 131 -11.08 3.63 -5.78
CA SER A 131 -10.12 2.81 -6.51
C SER A 131 -9.43 1.87 -5.53
N TYR A 132 -9.11 0.64 -5.97
CA TYR A 132 -8.29 -0.31 -5.22
C TYR A 132 -6.89 0.23 -4.89
N PHE A 133 -6.47 1.33 -5.51
CA PHE A 133 -5.13 1.89 -5.41
C PHE A 133 -5.12 3.38 -5.00
N SER A 134 -6.25 3.93 -4.52
CA SER A 134 -6.44 5.36 -4.28
C SER A 134 -5.40 5.95 -3.32
N GLY A 135 -4.98 5.18 -2.32
CA GLY A 135 -4.06 5.63 -1.29
C GLY A 135 -2.61 5.81 -1.78
N ASN A 136 -2.23 5.29 -2.95
CA ASN A 136 -0.93 5.62 -3.55
C ASN A 136 -0.84 7.11 -3.90
N THR A 137 -1.97 7.76 -4.19
CA THR A 137 -1.98 9.21 -4.45
C THR A 137 -1.52 10.03 -3.24
N VAL A 138 -1.75 9.54 -2.01
CA VAL A 138 -1.26 10.17 -0.77
C VAL A 138 0.27 10.11 -0.70
N GLN A 139 0.85 8.96 -1.08
CA GLN A 139 2.28 8.72 -1.04
C GLN A 139 3.03 9.54 -2.10
N ILE A 140 2.57 9.51 -3.36
CA ILE A 140 3.26 10.19 -4.48
C ILE A 140 3.07 11.72 -4.47
N CYS A 141 2.08 12.23 -3.74
CA CYS A 141 1.83 13.67 -3.65
C CYS A 141 3.06 14.37 -3.03
N PRO A 142 3.71 15.32 -3.72
CA PRO A 142 4.93 15.96 -3.22
C PRO A 142 4.66 17.02 -2.14
N VAL A 143 3.39 17.20 -1.77
CA VAL A 143 2.87 18.20 -0.84
C VAL A 143 1.78 17.58 0.02
N GLY A 144 1.39 18.22 1.11
CA GLY A 144 0.31 17.73 1.98
C GLY A 144 -1.10 17.99 1.47
N ALA A 145 -1.32 17.91 0.16
CA ALA A 145 -2.62 18.14 -0.46
C ALA A 145 -3.53 16.90 -0.39
N LEU A 146 -2.96 15.71 -0.60
CA LEU A 146 -3.66 14.44 -0.43
C LEU A 146 -3.16 13.76 0.84
N THR A 147 -4.07 13.47 1.77
CA THR A 147 -3.74 12.88 3.08
C THR A 147 -4.68 11.73 3.41
N GLY A 148 -4.17 10.74 4.16
CA GLY A 148 -5.01 9.63 4.65
C GLY A 148 -5.89 10.08 5.82
N SER A 149 -7.19 9.83 5.75
CA SER A 149 -8.18 10.18 6.79
C SER A 149 -7.81 9.59 8.16
N ALA A 150 -7.26 8.38 8.15
CA ALA A 150 -6.79 7.66 9.32
C ALA A 150 -5.59 8.31 10.05
N TYR A 151 -4.67 8.90 9.28
CA TYR A 151 -3.38 9.37 9.77
C TYR A 151 -3.35 10.88 10.03
N ARG A 152 -4.29 11.63 9.42
CA ARG A 152 -4.36 13.09 9.53
C ARG A 152 -4.30 13.56 10.98
N PHE A 153 -3.33 14.41 11.28
CA PHE A 153 -3.04 15.00 12.60
C PHE A 153 -2.75 13.99 13.73
N ARG A 154 -2.35 12.75 13.41
CA ARG A 154 -2.03 11.72 14.44
C ARG A 154 -0.59 11.74 14.91
N ALA A 155 0.36 12.06 14.03
CA ALA A 155 1.79 12.15 14.34
C ALA A 155 2.52 13.00 13.30
N ARG A 156 3.78 13.33 13.59
CA ARG A 156 4.70 13.90 12.62
C ARG A 156 5.69 12.85 12.11
N PRO A 157 6.23 12.99 10.89
CA PRO A 157 7.19 12.02 10.33
C PRO A 157 8.39 11.75 11.25
N PHE A 158 8.90 12.78 11.93
CA PHE A 158 10.02 12.67 12.87
C PHE A 158 9.65 12.03 14.22
N ASP A 159 8.36 11.80 14.51
CA ASP A 159 7.90 11.05 15.69
C ASP A 159 7.81 9.53 15.43
N LEU A 160 7.96 9.10 14.18
CA LEU A 160 7.72 7.73 13.75
C LEU A 160 9.01 6.91 13.69
N VAL A 161 8.90 5.65 14.07
CA VAL A 161 9.88 4.63 13.68
C VAL A 161 9.34 3.97 12.42
N SER A 162 10.16 3.99 11.35
CA SER A 162 9.85 3.35 10.07
C SER A 162 10.56 1.99 10.01
N SER A 163 9.83 0.93 9.71
CA SER A 163 10.40 -0.41 9.57
C SER A 163 9.96 -1.05 8.25
N PRO A 164 10.87 -1.66 7.49
CA PRO A 164 10.52 -2.52 6.37
C PRO A 164 9.62 -3.67 6.85
N SER A 165 8.62 -4.02 6.05
CA SER A 165 7.63 -5.06 6.32
C SER A 165 7.13 -5.67 5.00
N VAL A 166 6.32 -6.73 5.11
CA VAL A 166 5.62 -7.35 3.99
C VAL A 166 4.12 -7.29 4.26
N CYS A 167 3.33 -7.06 3.21
CA CYS A 167 1.88 -7.05 3.26
C CYS A 167 1.31 -8.45 3.55
N GLU A 168 0.39 -8.55 4.51
CA GLU A 168 -0.18 -9.79 5.03
C GLU A 168 -1.62 -10.08 4.56
N HIS A 169 -2.13 -9.27 3.63
CA HIS A 169 -3.56 -9.29 3.28
C HIS A 169 -3.92 -10.17 2.08
N CYS A 170 -2.95 -10.57 1.26
CA CYS A 170 -3.12 -11.49 0.14
C CYS A 170 -1.81 -12.25 -0.12
N ALA A 171 -1.83 -13.17 -1.08
CA ALA A 171 -0.63 -13.93 -1.49
C ALA A 171 0.39 -13.08 -2.27
N GLY A 172 0.10 -11.79 -2.52
CA GLY A 172 0.95 -10.94 -3.35
C GLY A 172 2.29 -10.56 -2.71
N GLY A 173 2.38 -10.55 -1.37
CA GLY A 173 3.63 -10.35 -0.65
C GLY A 173 4.29 -8.98 -0.88
N CYS A 174 3.51 -7.92 -1.10
CA CYS A 174 4.03 -6.59 -1.38
C CYS A 174 5.02 -6.11 -0.32
N ALA A 175 6.15 -5.52 -0.73
CA ALA A 175 7.03 -4.80 0.18
C ALA A 175 6.33 -3.55 0.71
N GLU A 176 6.43 -3.33 2.02
CA GLU A 176 5.80 -2.21 2.70
C GLU A 176 6.78 -1.53 3.66
N ARG A 177 6.51 -0.26 3.97
CA ARG A 177 7.09 0.45 5.10
C ARG A 177 6.01 0.68 6.14
N THR A 178 6.19 0.11 7.32
CA THR A 178 5.29 0.30 8.46
C THR A 178 5.83 1.38 9.38
N ASP A 179 5.06 2.46 9.54
CA ASP A 179 5.41 3.55 10.44
C ASP A 179 4.60 3.41 11.73
N HIS A 180 5.31 3.31 12.86
CA HIS A 180 4.71 3.09 14.16
C HIS A 180 5.26 4.06 15.21
N ARG A 181 4.47 4.26 16.27
CA ARG A 181 4.82 5.09 17.42
C ARG A 181 4.31 4.44 18.69
N ARG A 182 5.19 4.22 19.67
CA ARG A 182 4.86 3.58 20.96
C ARG A 182 4.09 2.26 20.78
N GLY A 183 4.59 1.40 19.90
CA GLY A 183 3.99 0.09 19.61
C GLY A 183 2.68 0.11 18.82
N LYS A 184 2.19 1.28 18.38
CA LYS A 184 0.97 1.39 17.55
C LYS A 184 1.34 1.76 16.11
N VAL A 185 0.87 0.96 15.16
CA VAL A 185 0.98 1.28 13.73
C VAL A 185 0.07 2.46 13.41
N LEU A 186 0.62 3.50 12.76
CA LEU A 186 -0.11 4.72 12.43
C LEU A 186 -0.40 4.85 10.92
N ARG A 187 0.50 4.34 10.08
CA ARG A 187 0.31 4.26 8.63
C ARG A 187 1.23 3.20 8.02
N ARG A 188 0.87 2.76 6.82
CA ARG A 188 1.72 1.94 5.95
C ARG A 188 1.88 2.60 4.59
N LEU A 189 3.09 2.57 4.07
CA LEU A 189 3.43 3.03 2.71
C LEU A 189 3.92 1.83 1.90
N ALA A 190 3.83 1.93 0.57
CA ALA A 190 4.48 0.96 -0.31
C ALA A 190 6.01 1.07 -0.15
N GLY A 191 6.68 -0.08 -0.03
CA GLY A 191 8.12 -0.18 -0.25
C GLY A 191 8.44 -0.12 -1.74
N ASP A 192 9.73 -0.08 -2.06
CA ASP A 192 10.24 -0.21 -3.44
C ASP A 192 10.81 -1.63 -3.61
N ASP A 193 10.05 -2.47 -4.31
CA ASP A 193 10.46 -3.81 -4.72
C ASP A 193 10.09 -4.02 -6.20
N PRO A 194 11.03 -3.76 -7.13
CA PRO A 194 10.80 -3.90 -8.57
C PRO A 194 10.38 -5.29 -9.01
N GLU A 195 10.71 -6.34 -8.24
CA GLU A 195 10.36 -7.73 -8.55
C GLU A 195 8.94 -8.09 -8.09
N VAL A 196 8.39 -7.39 -7.09
CA VAL A 196 7.06 -7.64 -6.53
C VAL A 196 6.06 -6.55 -6.89
N ASN A 197 6.04 -5.44 -6.15
CA ASN A 197 4.99 -4.41 -6.23
C ASN A 197 5.47 -3.08 -6.82
N GLU A 198 6.72 -3.01 -7.29
CA GLU A 198 7.40 -1.78 -7.64
C GLU A 198 7.30 -0.80 -6.47
N GLU A 199 6.67 0.36 -6.67
CA GLU A 199 6.46 1.37 -5.63
C GLU A 199 4.97 1.47 -5.20
N TRP A 200 4.15 0.45 -5.51
CA TRP A 200 2.69 0.50 -5.36
C TRP A 200 2.16 -0.41 -4.26
N ASN A 201 1.05 -0.04 -3.64
CA ASN A 201 0.32 -0.88 -2.71
C ASN A 201 -1.19 -0.75 -2.96
N CYS A 202 -1.94 -1.82 -2.77
CA CYS A 202 -3.41 -1.73 -2.77
C CYS A 202 -3.92 -1.08 -1.49
N ASP A 203 -5.16 -0.60 -1.52
CA ASP A 203 -5.79 0.04 -0.39
C ASP A 203 -6.04 -0.95 0.77
N LYS A 204 -6.22 -2.24 0.46
CA LYS A 204 -6.25 -3.30 1.48
C LYS A 204 -4.95 -3.32 2.28
N GLY A 205 -3.79 -3.42 1.60
CA GLY A 205 -2.47 -3.39 2.24
C GLY A 205 -2.18 -2.09 2.99
N ARG A 206 -2.62 -0.97 2.42
CA ARG A 206 -2.36 0.36 2.97
C ARG A 206 -3.15 0.69 4.23
N TRP A 207 -4.42 0.28 4.30
CA TRP A 207 -5.36 0.74 5.33
C TRP A 207 -5.76 -0.34 6.35
N ALA A 208 -5.69 -1.63 5.98
CA ALA A 208 -6.25 -2.71 6.79
C ALA A 208 -5.37 -3.18 7.96
N PHE A 209 -4.51 -2.34 8.52
CA PHE A 209 -3.63 -2.67 9.67
C PHE A 209 -4.29 -2.46 11.04
N ARG A 210 -5.53 -1.98 11.09
CA ARG A 210 -6.27 -1.63 12.33
C ARG A 210 -6.80 -2.83 13.10
N TYR A 211 -6.61 -4.06 12.60
CA TYR A 211 -7.07 -5.27 13.28
C TYR A 211 -6.40 -5.47 14.65
N THR A 212 -5.16 -4.99 14.83
CA THR A 212 -4.40 -5.11 16.10
C THR A 212 -4.98 -4.29 17.25
N THR A 213 -5.90 -3.37 16.97
CA THR A 213 -6.52 -2.50 17.98
C THR A 213 -8.03 -2.72 18.12
N GLN A 214 -8.57 -3.77 17.51
CA GLN A 214 -10.00 -4.07 17.63
C GLN A 214 -10.34 -4.66 19.01
N PRO A 215 -11.57 -4.47 19.52
CA PRO A 215 -11.97 -4.99 20.83
C PRO A 215 -11.97 -6.51 20.93
N ASP A 216 -12.05 -7.23 19.81
CA ASP A 216 -12.08 -8.68 19.70
C ASP A 216 -10.68 -9.33 19.61
N VAL A 217 -9.61 -8.53 19.74
CA VAL A 217 -8.25 -9.05 19.86
C VAL A 217 -8.12 -9.89 21.14
N ILE A 218 -7.73 -11.15 20.98
CA ILE A 218 -7.50 -12.08 22.09
C ILE A 218 -6.20 -11.67 22.80
N THR A 219 -6.32 -11.17 24.03
CA THR A 219 -5.19 -10.68 24.85
C THR A 219 -4.75 -11.65 25.94
N THR A 220 -5.59 -12.62 26.29
CA THR A 220 -5.33 -13.63 27.32
C THR A 220 -5.96 -14.96 26.88
N PRO A 221 -5.42 -16.11 27.30
CA PRO A 221 -6.08 -17.38 27.11
C PRO A 221 -7.49 -17.40 27.71
N LEU A 222 -8.42 -18.04 27.00
CA LEU A 222 -9.80 -18.24 27.43
C LEU A 222 -10.10 -19.74 27.47
N ILE A 223 -10.81 -20.20 28.50
CA ILE A 223 -11.27 -21.60 28.64
C ILE A 223 -12.79 -21.60 28.82
N ARG A 224 -13.46 -22.67 28.39
CA ARG A 224 -14.89 -22.83 28.68
C ARG A 224 -15.10 -23.25 30.13
N ASP A 225 -15.99 -22.56 30.83
CA ASP A 225 -16.43 -22.94 32.17
C ASP A 225 -17.49 -24.05 32.14
N ALA A 226 -18.08 -24.36 33.30
CA ALA A 226 -19.11 -25.39 33.44
C ALA A 226 -20.42 -25.05 32.70
N ASP A 227 -20.69 -23.76 32.49
CA ASP A 227 -21.86 -23.27 31.76
C ASP A 227 -21.59 -23.20 30.24
N GLY A 228 -20.34 -23.45 29.82
CA GLY A 228 -19.90 -23.47 28.43
C GLY A 228 -19.38 -22.13 27.92
N GLU A 229 -19.33 -21.11 28.78
CA GLU A 229 -18.93 -19.74 28.43
C GLU A 229 -17.42 -19.55 28.51
N LEU A 230 -16.87 -18.69 27.65
CA LEU A 230 -15.43 -18.41 27.62
C LEU A 230 -15.04 -17.48 28.78
N ALA A 231 -14.23 -18.00 29.70
CA ALA A 231 -13.69 -17.28 30.84
C ALA A 231 -12.15 -17.09 30.73
N PRO A 232 -11.61 -15.93 31.11
CA PRO A 232 -10.16 -15.70 31.18
C PRO A 232 -9.43 -16.70 32.09
N ALA A 233 -8.29 -17.21 31.63
CA ALA A 233 -7.45 -18.13 32.36
C ALA A 233 -5.97 -17.73 32.32
N SER A 234 -5.19 -18.21 33.29
CA SER A 234 -3.73 -18.12 33.22
C SER A 234 -3.19 -19.03 32.10
N TRP A 235 -2.03 -18.68 31.56
CA TRP A 235 -1.33 -19.51 30.57
C TRP A 235 -1.08 -20.92 31.07
N SER A 236 -0.65 -21.10 32.32
CA SER A 236 -0.40 -22.43 32.90
C SER A 236 -1.67 -23.29 32.95
N HIS A 237 -2.79 -22.71 33.34
CA HIS A 237 -4.07 -23.42 33.39
C HIS A 237 -4.52 -23.78 31.97
N ALA A 238 -4.54 -22.80 31.05
CA ALA A 238 -4.99 -23.01 29.67
C ALA A 238 -4.17 -24.08 28.95
N ILE A 239 -2.84 -24.06 29.11
CA ILE A 239 -1.94 -25.08 28.53
C ILE A 239 -2.23 -26.47 29.12
N ALA A 240 -2.42 -26.60 30.43
CA ALA A 240 -2.72 -27.89 31.06
C ALA A 240 -4.04 -28.50 30.53
N ILE A 241 -5.08 -27.67 30.37
CA ILE A 241 -6.36 -28.09 29.79
C ILE A 241 -6.19 -28.49 28.32
N ALA A 242 -5.45 -27.69 27.54
CA ALA A 242 -5.17 -27.99 26.13
C ALA A 242 -4.42 -29.32 25.97
N ILE A 243 -3.38 -29.57 26.76
CA ILE A 243 -2.62 -30.83 26.77
C ILE A 243 -3.56 -32.01 27.07
N ALA A 244 -4.34 -31.94 28.15
CA ALA A 244 -5.24 -33.02 28.53
C ALA A 244 -6.30 -33.33 27.46
N GLY A 245 -6.77 -32.30 26.74
CA GLY A 245 -7.69 -32.45 25.61
C GLY A 245 -7.03 -33.11 24.40
N LEU A 246 -5.86 -32.60 24.00
CA LEU A 246 -5.10 -33.09 22.84
C LEU A 246 -4.59 -34.52 23.04
N GLU A 247 -4.14 -34.89 24.23
CA GLU A 247 -3.70 -36.26 24.54
C GLU A 247 -4.84 -37.28 24.35
N LYS A 248 -6.04 -36.96 24.81
CA LYS A 248 -7.24 -37.81 24.63
C LYS A 248 -7.66 -37.94 23.16
N ALA A 249 -7.34 -36.94 22.34
CA ALA A 249 -7.69 -36.87 20.92
C ALA A 249 -6.53 -37.27 19.99
N ARG A 250 -5.39 -37.73 20.52
CA ARG A 250 -4.22 -38.15 19.74
C ARG A 250 -4.60 -39.17 18.66
N GLY A 251 -4.09 -38.99 17.45
CA GLY A 251 -4.46 -39.76 16.25
C GLY A 251 -5.82 -39.42 15.64
N ARG A 252 -6.61 -38.53 16.26
CA ARG A 252 -7.96 -38.13 15.84
C ARG A 252 -8.16 -36.60 15.86
N THR A 253 -7.08 -35.85 15.69
CA THR A 253 -7.09 -34.39 15.73
C THR A 253 -6.89 -33.82 14.33
N GLY A 254 -7.63 -32.77 13.98
CA GLY A 254 -7.36 -31.93 12.80
C GLY A 254 -6.80 -30.58 13.23
N VAL A 255 -5.84 -30.05 12.48
CA VAL A 255 -5.23 -28.73 12.73
C VAL A 255 -5.50 -27.81 11.55
N LEU A 256 -6.17 -26.68 11.80
CA LEU A 256 -6.40 -25.63 10.81
C LEU A 256 -5.62 -24.37 11.21
N VAL A 257 -4.51 -24.11 10.54
CA VAL A 257 -3.59 -23.00 10.90
C VAL A 257 -4.05 -21.64 10.40
N GLY A 258 -4.82 -21.61 9.32
CA GLY A 258 -5.22 -20.39 8.61
C GLY A 258 -4.12 -19.81 7.71
N GLY A 259 -4.52 -18.96 6.76
CA GLY A 259 -3.66 -18.47 5.67
C GLY A 259 -2.79 -17.25 5.98
N ARG A 260 -2.66 -16.85 7.26
CA ARG A 260 -1.92 -15.63 7.67
C ARG A 260 -0.79 -15.88 8.67
N VAL A 261 -0.46 -17.14 8.92
CA VAL A 261 0.66 -17.51 9.79
C VAL A 261 1.99 -17.33 9.04
N THR A 262 3.08 -17.15 9.79
CA THR A 262 4.43 -17.12 9.22
C THR A 262 4.84 -18.50 8.70
N TRP A 263 5.92 -18.54 7.92
CA TRP A 263 6.50 -19.79 7.46
C TRP A 263 7.00 -20.65 8.62
N GLU A 264 7.57 -20.00 9.64
CA GLU A 264 8.08 -20.63 10.85
C GLU A 264 6.94 -21.27 11.66
N ASP A 265 5.83 -20.56 11.84
CA ASP A 265 4.66 -21.08 12.55
C ASP A 265 4.02 -22.22 11.76
N ALA A 266 3.83 -22.07 10.44
CA ALA A 266 3.29 -23.13 9.59
C ALA A 266 4.15 -24.41 9.69
N TYR A 267 5.46 -24.27 9.70
CA TYR A 267 6.40 -25.39 9.89
C TYR A 267 6.28 -26.02 11.29
N ALA A 268 6.20 -25.18 12.33
CA ALA A 268 6.05 -25.65 13.71
C ALA A 268 4.73 -26.42 13.90
N TYR A 269 3.61 -25.90 13.40
CA TYR A 269 2.32 -26.59 13.41
C TYR A 269 2.37 -27.90 12.62
N SER A 270 3.00 -27.91 11.43
CA SER A 270 3.15 -29.12 10.63
C SER A 270 3.89 -30.23 11.39
N LYS A 271 4.97 -29.90 12.10
CA LYS A 271 5.71 -30.83 12.96
C LYS A 271 4.90 -31.25 14.18
N PHE A 272 4.25 -30.31 14.85
CA PHE A 272 3.45 -30.58 16.03
C PHE A 272 2.33 -31.58 15.71
N THR A 273 1.60 -31.36 14.62
CA THR A 273 0.52 -32.25 14.17
C THR A 273 1.02 -33.66 13.89
N ARG A 274 2.14 -33.79 13.15
CA ARG A 274 2.67 -35.11 12.75
C ARG A 274 3.33 -35.87 13.87
N ILE A 275 4.13 -35.20 14.69
CA ILE A 275 4.98 -35.86 15.69
C ILE A 275 4.23 -36.01 17.02
N VAL A 276 3.53 -34.96 17.46
CA VAL A 276 2.88 -34.94 18.77
C VAL A 276 1.46 -35.48 18.68
N LEU A 277 0.66 -34.94 17.76
CA LEU A 277 -0.75 -35.33 17.61
C LEU A 277 -0.96 -36.63 16.83
N ASP A 278 0.11 -37.18 16.22
CA ASP A 278 0.11 -38.45 15.49
C ASP A 278 -0.92 -38.50 14.36
N THR A 279 -1.01 -37.41 13.59
CA THR A 279 -1.93 -37.29 12.45
C THR A 279 -1.30 -36.47 11.32
N ASN A 280 -1.79 -36.68 10.10
CA ASN A 280 -1.45 -35.86 8.94
C ASN A 280 -2.56 -34.84 8.60
N ASP A 281 -3.63 -34.79 9.40
CA ASP A 281 -4.77 -33.89 9.22
C ASP A 281 -4.38 -32.46 9.62
N ILE A 282 -3.64 -31.79 8.74
CA ILE A 282 -3.34 -30.36 8.82
C ILE A 282 -3.73 -29.67 7.52
N ASP A 283 -4.32 -28.49 7.64
CA ASP A 283 -4.58 -27.61 6.50
C ASP A 283 -4.47 -26.15 6.93
N PHE A 284 -4.35 -25.24 5.97
CA PHE A 284 -4.45 -23.79 6.16
C PHE A 284 -5.62 -23.19 5.36
N ARG A 285 -6.17 -23.95 4.41
CA ARG A 285 -7.19 -23.49 3.47
C ARG A 285 -8.55 -23.35 4.18
N ALA A 286 -9.20 -22.21 3.96
CA ALA A 286 -10.52 -21.92 4.52
C ALA A 286 -11.68 -22.26 3.55
N ARG A 287 -11.42 -23.01 2.48
CA ARG A 287 -12.42 -23.40 1.48
C ARG A 287 -12.39 -24.91 1.18
N PRO A 288 -13.51 -25.48 0.69
CA PRO A 288 -13.49 -26.81 0.09
C PRO A 288 -12.49 -26.88 -1.07
N HIS A 289 -11.86 -28.04 -1.22
CA HIS A 289 -10.97 -28.36 -2.33
C HIS A 289 -11.32 -29.74 -2.87
N SER A 290 -11.11 -29.94 -4.17
CA SER A 290 -11.29 -31.26 -4.80
C SER A 290 -10.07 -32.14 -4.57
N VAL A 291 -10.26 -33.46 -4.72
CA VAL A 291 -9.15 -34.42 -4.75
C VAL A 291 -8.19 -34.08 -5.89
N GLU A 292 -8.73 -33.71 -7.06
CA GLU A 292 -7.95 -33.28 -8.22
C GLU A 292 -7.04 -32.08 -7.91
N GLU A 293 -7.54 -31.06 -7.21
CA GLU A 293 -6.74 -29.91 -6.82
C GLU A 293 -5.59 -30.33 -5.88
N ALA A 294 -5.89 -31.17 -4.88
CA ALA A 294 -4.89 -31.66 -3.95
C ALA A 294 -3.79 -32.47 -4.67
N ASP A 295 -4.18 -33.38 -5.56
CA ASP A 295 -3.26 -34.20 -6.36
C ASP A 295 -2.40 -33.33 -7.28
N PHE A 296 -2.98 -32.32 -7.92
CA PHE A 296 -2.24 -31.36 -8.74
C PHE A 296 -1.20 -30.61 -7.92
N LEU A 297 -1.60 -30.02 -6.78
CA LEU A 297 -0.68 -29.27 -5.91
C LEU A 297 0.45 -30.17 -5.40
N ALA A 298 0.14 -31.40 -4.99
CA ALA A 298 1.14 -32.38 -4.55
C ALA A 298 2.13 -32.74 -5.66
N ALA A 299 1.65 -33.00 -6.88
CA ALA A 299 2.49 -33.43 -7.99
C ALA A 299 3.29 -32.29 -8.63
N ARG A 300 2.74 -31.06 -8.66
CA ARG A 300 3.25 -29.95 -9.47
C ARG A 300 3.81 -28.77 -8.68
N VAL A 301 3.38 -28.56 -7.43
CA VAL A 301 3.72 -27.36 -6.66
C VAL A 301 4.52 -27.70 -5.40
N ALA A 302 4.07 -28.68 -4.62
CA ALA A 302 4.66 -29.04 -3.34
C ALA A 302 6.15 -29.39 -3.47
N GLY A 303 6.98 -28.80 -2.61
CA GLY A 303 8.42 -29.05 -2.55
C GLY A 303 9.24 -28.48 -3.71
N ARG A 304 8.63 -27.69 -4.61
CA ARG A 304 9.31 -27.06 -5.73
C ARG A 304 9.54 -25.56 -5.47
N PRO A 305 10.66 -24.99 -5.96
CA PRO A 305 10.83 -23.54 -5.95
C PRO A 305 9.80 -22.86 -6.85
N LEU A 306 9.46 -21.61 -6.53
CA LEU A 306 8.69 -20.76 -7.43
C LEU A 306 9.52 -20.51 -8.70
N THR A 307 8.97 -20.88 -9.85
CA THR A 307 9.61 -20.75 -11.16
C THR A 307 8.96 -19.67 -12.02
N VAL A 308 7.93 -19.01 -11.49
CA VAL A 308 7.17 -17.95 -12.16
C VAL A 308 7.22 -16.71 -11.28
N SER A 309 7.45 -15.55 -11.92
CA SER A 309 7.60 -14.25 -11.30
C SER A 309 6.61 -13.24 -11.86
N TYR A 310 6.50 -12.07 -11.23
CA TYR A 310 5.73 -10.95 -11.78
C TYR A 310 6.31 -10.43 -13.11
N SER A 311 7.62 -10.58 -13.33
CA SER A 311 8.25 -10.22 -14.60
C SER A 311 7.84 -11.16 -15.75
N ASP A 312 7.56 -12.43 -15.44
CA ASP A 312 7.04 -13.38 -16.43
C ASP A 312 5.65 -12.98 -16.88
N LEU A 313 4.79 -12.51 -15.96
CA LEU A 313 3.48 -11.94 -16.31
C LEU A 313 3.60 -10.73 -17.24
N GLU A 314 4.60 -9.87 -17.02
CA GLU A 314 4.82 -8.70 -17.88
C GLU A 314 5.41 -9.04 -19.25
N SER A 315 6.09 -10.16 -19.40
CA SER A 315 6.75 -10.58 -20.65
C SER A 315 5.99 -11.65 -21.41
N ALA A 316 4.94 -12.23 -20.81
CA ALA A 316 4.09 -13.23 -21.43
C ALA A 316 3.47 -12.72 -22.75
N PRO A 317 3.48 -13.53 -23.82
CA PRO A 317 2.87 -13.16 -25.10
C PRO A 317 1.34 -13.17 -25.05
N VAL A 318 0.76 -13.91 -24.10
CA VAL A 318 -0.68 -13.99 -23.82
C VAL A 318 -0.87 -14.40 -22.37
N VAL A 319 -1.91 -13.87 -21.72
CA VAL A 319 -2.32 -14.29 -20.39
C VAL A 319 -3.78 -14.73 -20.43
N LEU A 320 -4.07 -15.87 -19.80
CA LEU A 320 -5.44 -16.36 -19.59
C LEU A 320 -5.69 -16.47 -18.08
N LEU A 321 -6.65 -15.69 -17.59
CA LEU A 321 -7.17 -15.76 -16.23
C LEU A 321 -8.30 -16.80 -16.22
N VAL A 322 -8.27 -17.75 -15.28
CA VAL A 322 -9.26 -18.83 -15.18
C VAL A 322 -9.85 -18.81 -13.78
N GLY A 323 -11.08 -18.33 -13.65
CA GLY A 323 -11.78 -18.18 -12.36
C GLY A 323 -11.01 -17.34 -11.35
N PHE A 324 -10.31 -16.30 -11.82
CA PHE A 324 -9.41 -15.48 -11.01
C PHE A 324 -9.65 -14.00 -11.30
N GLU A 325 -9.97 -13.24 -10.26
CA GLU A 325 -10.19 -11.80 -10.33
C GLU A 325 -8.99 -11.06 -9.69
N PRO A 326 -8.01 -10.59 -10.49
CA PRO A 326 -6.74 -10.14 -9.95
C PRO A 326 -6.86 -8.88 -9.09
N GLU A 327 -7.77 -7.95 -9.37
CA GLU A 327 -8.02 -6.77 -8.53
C GLU A 327 -8.51 -7.10 -7.12
N GLU A 328 -9.23 -8.20 -6.94
CA GLU A 328 -9.79 -8.61 -5.64
C GLU A 328 -8.82 -9.52 -4.86
N GLU A 329 -8.25 -10.48 -5.57
CA GLU A 329 -7.48 -11.58 -5.00
C GLU A 329 -5.99 -11.25 -4.84
N ALA A 330 -5.38 -10.61 -5.84
CA ALA A 330 -3.96 -10.24 -5.82
C ALA A 330 -3.70 -8.93 -6.60
N PRO A 331 -4.03 -7.76 -6.04
CA PRO A 331 -4.08 -6.49 -6.79
C PRO A 331 -2.79 -6.10 -7.53
N ILE A 332 -1.63 -6.56 -7.06
CA ILE A 332 -0.36 -6.31 -7.75
C ILE A 332 -0.27 -7.09 -9.06
N VAL A 333 -0.85 -8.30 -9.15
CA VAL A 333 -0.99 -9.03 -10.41
C VAL A 333 -1.77 -8.17 -11.41
N PHE A 334 -2.88 -7.55 -10.98
CA PHE A 334 -3.65 -6.63 -11.83
C PHE A 334 -2.78 -5.48 -12.37
N LEU A 335 -2.02 -4.80 -11.51
CA LEU A 335 -1.15 -3.69 -11.96
C LEU A 335 -0.08 -4.16 -12.97
N ARG A 336 0.51 -5.34 -12.75
CA ARG A 336 1.50 -5.93 -13.67
C ARG A 336 0.90 -6.28 -15.02
N LEU A 337 -0.27 -6.92 -15.03
CA LEU A 337 -1.02 -7.23 -16.26
C LEU A 337 -1.42 -5.95 -17.01
N ARG A 338 -1.91 -4.94 -16.29
CA ARG A 338 -2.27 -3.65 -16.88
C ARG A 338 -1.06 -2.96 -17.51
N LYS A 339 0.09 -2.98 -16.83
CA LYS A 339 1.35 -2.45 -17.37
C LYS A 339 1.75 -3.20 -18.65
N ALA A 340 1.65 -4.52 -18.66
CA ALA A 340 1.94 -5.35 -19.83
C ALA A 340 1.01 -5.03 -21.01
N ALA A 341 -0.31 -4.98 -20.76
CA ALA A 341 -1.31 -4.62 -21.75
C ALA A 341 -1.06 -3.23 -22.34
N ARG A 342 -0.75 -2.23 -21.50
CA ARG A 342 -0.52 -0.85 -21.98
C ARG A 342 0.80 -0.63 -22.70
N LYS A 343 1.89 -1.24 -22.23
CA LYS A 343 3.24 -0.99 -22.78
C LYS A 343 3.61 -1.94 -23.91
N LYS A 344 3.04 -3.15 -23.94
CA LYS A 344 3.41 -4.22 -24.87
C LYS A 344 2.22 -4.76 -25.68
N ASN A 345 1.01 -4.24 -25.48
CA ASN A 345 -0.22 -4.77 -26.09
C ASN A 345 -0.43 -6.27 -25.81
N ALA A 346 0.00 -6.73 -24.63
CA ALA A 346 -0.18 -8.13 -24.23
C ALA A 346 -1.68 -8.45 -24.12
N PRO A 347 -2.21 -9.44 -24.87
CA PRO A 347 -3.60 -9.85 -24.76
C PRO A 347 -3.83 -10.60 -23.43
N VAL A 348 -4.81 -10.14 -22.67
CA VAL A 348 -5.27 -10.75 -21.42
C VAL A 348 -6.72 -11.19 -21.62
N TYR A 349 -6.97 -12.49 -21.48
CA TYR A 349 -8.29 -13.10 -21.57
C TYR A 349 -8.73 -13.55 -20.18
N SER A 350 -10.02 -13.51 -19.89
CA SER A 350 -10.59 -14.06 -18.66
C SER A 350 -11.69 -15.05 -18.99
N ILE A 351 -11.68 -16.19 -18.31
CA ILE A 351 -12.75 -17.19 -18.29
C ILE A 351 -13.18 -17.30 -16.82
N ALA A 352 -14.29 -16.66 -16.48
CA ALA A 352 -14.90 -16.72 -15.17
C ALA A 352 -16.41 -17.01 -15.32
N PRO A 353 -17.09 -17.57 -14.28
CA PRO A 353 -18.52 -17.84 -14.28
C PRO A 353 -19.40 -16.61 -14.53
#